data_AF-A0A0R3QWH8-F1
#
_entry.id   AF-A0A0R3QWH8-F1
#
_cell.length_a   1.000
_cell.length_b   1.000
_cell.length_c   1.000
_cell.angle_alpha   90.00
_cell.angle_beta   90.00
_cell.angle_gamma   90.00
#
_symmetry.space_group_name_H-M   'P 1'
#
loop_
_entity.id
_entity.type
_entity.pdbx_description
1 polymer ?
#
loop_
_entity_poly.entity_id
_entity_poly.type
_entity_poly.pdbx_seq_one_letter_code
_entity_poly.pdbx_strand_id
1 'polypeptide(L)'
;LVKRRDRNWQLDRRLTEIFAELIINFARTGIPTPESSGFSFNWTAMKVDELNYLSITDSPEMNVGFRWQGHVFWNWYARHLDSVDVGNLHRIAQLDKQLGDYQLATWMLLFCALFFFAILVGLACYCTRKEADDEDL
;
A
#
# COMPACT_ATOMS: atom_id res chain seq x y z
N LEU A 1 6.63 55.62 -12.67
CA LEU A 1 6.37 54.30 -13.28
C LEU A 1 7.21 53.25 -12.56
N VAL A 2 6.63 52.57 -11.58
CA VAL A 2 7.27 51.46 -10.85
C VAL A 2 7.33 50.26 -11.80
N LYS A 3 8.51 49.74 -12.16
CA LYS A 3 8.65 48.61 -13.07
C LYS A 3 8.20 47.33 -12.37
N ARG A 4 7.61 46.36 -13.08
CA ARG A 4 7.15 45.06 -12.54
C ARG A 4 8.17 44.36 -11.63
N ARG A 5 9.47 44.47 -11.93
CA ARG A 5 10.56 43.91 -11.12
C ARG A 5 10.60 44.50 -9.71
N ASP A 6 10.21 45.76 -9.56
CA ASP A 6 10.22 46.48 -8.29
C ASP A 6 9.08 46.05 -7.36
N ARG A 7 8.04 45.40 -7.90
CA ARG A 7 6.89 44.94 -7.13
C ARG A 7 7.13 43.56 -6.50
N ASN A 8 7.80 42.66 -7.21
CA ASN A 8 8.04 41.30 -6.73
C ASN A 8 8.96 41.28 -5.51
N TRP A 9 10.05 42.06 -5.52
CA TRP A 9 10.95 42.12 -4.36
C TRP A 9 10.28 42.68 -3.11
N GLN A 10 9.33 43.60 -3.25
CA GLN A 10 8.57 44.16 -2.13
C GLN A 10 7.66 43.09 -1.50
N LEU A 11 7.03 42.26 -2.34
CA LEU A 11 6.21 41.14 -1.87
C LEU A 11 7.06 40.09 -1.17
N ASP A 12 8.19 39.69 -1.77
CA ASP A 12 9.09 38.69 -1.18
C ASP A 12 9.68 39.18 0.16
N ARG A 13 10.05 40.46 0.22
CA ARG A 13 10.51 41.11 1.46
C ARG A 13 9.42 41.07 2.52
N ARG A 14 8.19 41.48 2.19
CA ARG A 14 7.06 41.47 3.13
C ARG A 14 6.75 40.07 3.65
N LEU A 15 6.76 39.07 2.77
CA LEU A 15 6.58 37.66 3.15
C LEU A 15 7.67 37.19 4.13
N THR A 16 8.91 37.55 3.86
CA THR A 16 10.06 37.18 4.71
C THR A 16 9.98 37.84 6.09
N GLU A 17 9.61 39.13 6.15
CA GLU A 17 9.40 39.86 7.40
C GLU A 17 8.28 39.22 8.24
N ILE A 18 7.11 38.95 7.63
CA ILE A 18 5.99 38.28 8.30
C ILE A 18 6.43 36.91 8.83
N PHE A 19 7.08 36.09 8.01
CA PHE A 19 7.46 34.74 8.39
C PHE A 19 8.49 34.73 9.53
N ALA A 20 9.49 35.62 9.47
CA ALA A 20 10.49 35.75 10.52
C ALA A 20 9.86 36.16 11.86
N GLU A 21 8.95 37.15 11.85
CA GLU A 21 8.26 37.59 13.06
C GLU A 21 7.38 36.49 13.68
N LEU A 22 6.65 35.72 12.85
CA LEU A 22 5.85 34.58 13.33
C LEU A 22 6.73 33.55 14.06
N ILE A 23 7.90 33.21 13.50
CA ILE A 23 8.85 32.28 14.13
C ILE A 23 9.42 32.85 15.43
N ILE A 24 9.81 34.12 15.44
CA ILE A 24 10.36 34.79 16.63
C ILE A 24 9.33 34.82 17.76
N ASN A 25 8.08 35.18 17.45
CA ASN A 25 6.99 35.23 18.42
C ASN A 25 6.68 33.83 18.98
N PHE A 26 6.63 32.82 18.10
CA PHE A 26 6.45 31.43 18.49
C PHE A 26 7.58 30.95 19.40
N ALA A 27 8.84 31.23 19.06
CA ALA A 27 9.99 30.87 19.89
C ALA A 27 9.98 31.54 21.27
N ARG A 28 9.46 32.78 21.35
CA ARG A 28 9.42 33.55 22.60
C ARG A 28 8.24 33.17 23.50
N THR A 29 7.06 32.93 22.93
CA THR A 29 5.80 32.84 23.70
C THR A 29 5.01 31.56 23.46
N GLY A 30 5.41 30.73 22.50
CA GLY A 30 4.64 29.58 22.03
C GLY A 30 3.44 29.95 21.13
N ILE A 31 3.16 31.24 20.95
CA ILE A 31 2.04 31.75 20.14
C ILE A 31 2.64 32.56 18.96
N PRO A 32 2.38 32.21 17.69
CA PRO A 32 2.96 32.93 16.55
C PRO A 32 2.41 34.36 16.38
N THR A 33 1.16 34.59 16.78
CA THR A 33 0.45 35.88 16.69
C THR A 33 -0.07 36.32 18.06
N PRO A 34 0.83 36.70 19.00
CA PRO A 34 0.42 37.26 20.28
C PRO A 34 -0.21 38.66 20.08
N GLU A 35 -1.05 39.14 20.99
CA GLU A 35 -1.73 40.45 20.86
C GLU A 35 -0.76 41.62 20.65
N SER A 36 0.49 41.48 21.12
CA SER A 36 1.55 42.48 20.96
C SER A 36 2.18 42.53 19.56
N SER A 37 1.89 41.59 18.66
CA SER A 37 2.55 41.52 17.34
C SER A 37 2.00 42.50 16.32
N GLY A 38 0.81 43.07 16.55
CA GLY A 38 0.20 44.04 15.63
C GLY A 38 -0.23 43.46 14.27
N PHE A 39 -0.31 42.13 14.15
CA PHE A 39 -0.83 41.49 12.94
C PHE A 39 -2.35 41.68 12.84
N SER A 40 -2.86 41.85 11.62
CA SER A 40 -4.29 41.92 11.32
C SER A 40 -4.97 40.54 11.26
N PHE A 41 -4.20 39.47 11.40
CA PHE A 41 -4.66 38.08 11.36
C PHE A 41 -4.19 37.34 12.61
N ASN A 42 -4.88 36.26 12.94
CA ASN A 42 -4.55 35.41 14.08
C ASN A 42 -4.27 33.98 13.60
N TRP A 43 -3.08 33.47 13.91
CA TRP A 43 -2.73 32.08 13.68
C TRP A 43 -3.22 31.21 14.83
N THR A 44 -4.36 30.56 14.63
CA THR A 44 -4.95 29.64 15.61
C THR A 44 -4.30 28.26 15.57
N ALA A 45 -4.32 27.54 16.70
CA ALA A 45 -3.90 26.15 16.77
C ALA A 45 -4.65 25.25 15.77
N MET A 46 -3.96 24.22 15.29
CA MET A 46 -4.53 23.24 14.38
C MET A 46 -5.50 22.32 15.13
N LYS A 47 -6.71 22.16 14.59
CA LYS A 47 -7.73 21.22 15.02
C LYS A 47 -7.72 20.01 14.09
N VAL A 48 -7.71 18.81 14.67
CA VAL A 48 -7.62 17.55 13.92
C VAL A 48 -8.79 17.36 12.95
N ASP A 49 -9.99 17.82 13.32
CA ASP A 49 -11.20 17.64 12.50
C ASP A 49 -11.28 18.61 11.31
N GLU A 50 -10.71 19.80 11.45
CA GLU A 50 -10.74 20.85 10.42
C GLU A 50 -9.45 20.86 9.58
N LEU A 51 -8.31 20.42 10.14
CA LEU A 51 -6.97 20.59 9.54
C LEU A 51 -6.74 22.04 9.11
N ASN A 52 -7.08 23.00 9.97
CA ASN A 52 -6.86 24.41 9.72
C ASN A 52 -5.37 24.74 9.70
N TYR A 53 -5.00 25.66 8.82
CA TYR A 53 -3.62 26.09 8.59
C TYR A 53 -3.58 27.58 8.22
N LEU A 54 -2.44 28.23 8.47
CA LEU A 54 -2.22 29.59 8.02
C LEU A 54 -1.68 29.58 6.58
N SER A 55 -2.40 30.22 5.66
CA SER A 55 -1.95 30.45 4.29
C SER A 55 -1.06 31.68 4.24
N ILE A 56 0.25 31.48 4.19
CA ILE A 56 1.23 32.57 4.16
C ILE A 56 1.36 33.09 2.73
N THR A 57 0.68 34.20 2.46
CA THR A 57 0.71 34.95 1.19
C THR A 57 0.92 36.44 1.50
N ASP A 58 0.83 37.33 0.51
CA ASP A 58 0.91 38.77 0.73
C ASP A 58 -0.25 39.32 1.61
N SER A 59 -1.31 38.54 1.79
CA SER A 59 -2.36 38.69 2.79
C SER A 59 -2.59 37.36 3.53
N PRO A 60 -1.94 37.13 4.68
CA PRO A 60 -2.07 35.87 5.41
C PRO A 60 -3.48 35.63 5.95
N GLU A 61 -4.02 34.43 5.74
CA GLU A 61 -5.38 34.07 6.14
C GLU A 61 -5.44 32.62 6.65
N MET A 62 -6.35 32.35 7.59
CA MET A 62 -6.61 31.00 8.08
C MET A 62 -7.51 30.25 7.11
N ASN A 63 -7.00 29.13 6.60
CA ASN A 63 -7.70 28.24 5.69
C ASN A 63 -7.83 26.84 6.30
N VAL A 64 -8.62 26.00 5.64
CA VAL A 64 -9.02 24.67 6.13
C VAL A 64 -8.74 23.63 5.04
N GLY A 65 -8.24 22.46 5.43
CA GLY A 65 -8.19 21.30 4.54
C GLY A 65 -7.23 21.43 3.34
N PHE A 66 -5.96 21.79 3.58
CA PHE A 66 -4.96 21.86 2.52
C PHE A 66 -4.86 20.53 1.75
N ARG A 67 -5.23 20.57 0.46
CA ARG A 67 -5.23 19.38 -0.43
C ARG A 67 -5.96 18.17 0.16
N TRP A 68 -7.15 18.39 0.75
CA TRP A 68 -7.96 17.36 1.40
C TRP A 68 -8.13 16.06 0.60
N GLN A 69 -8.37 16.16 -0.71
CA GLN A 69 -8.49 14.99 -1.59
C GLN A 69 -7.23 14.09 -1.57
N GLY A 70 -6.05 14.71 -1.61
CA GLY A 70 -4.78 13.98 -1.52
C GLY A 70 -4.56 13.38 -0.14
N HIS A 71 -4.93 14.10 0.92
CA HIS A 71 -4.87 13.59 2.29
C HIS A 71 -5.74 12.32 2.46
N VAL A 72 -6.99 12.35 1.99
CA VAL A 72 -7.90 11.20 2.02
C VAL A 72 -7.33 10.05 1.18
N PHE A 73 -6.84 10.34 -0.02
CA PHE A 73 -6.28 9.32 -0.90
C PHE A 73 -5.11 8.57 -0.24
N TRP A 74 -4.09 9.28 0.24
CA TRP A 74 -2.89 8.64 0.77
C TRP A 74 -3.09 8.00 2.16
N ASN A 75 -3.89 8.63 3.03
CA ASN A 75 -4.06 8.12 4.39
C ASN A 75 -5.15 7.05 4.53
N TRP A 76 -6.15 7.05 3.65
CA TRP A 76 -7.26 6.09 3.69
C TRP A 76 -7.23 5.15 2.50
N TYR A 77 -7.35 5.67 1.29
CA TYR A 77 -7.57 4.83 0.10
C TYR A 77 -6.36 3.94 -0.23
N ALA A 78 -5.15 4.50 -0.27
CA ALA A 78 -3.94 3.75 -0.61
C ALA A 78 -3.69 2.56 0.34
N ARG A 79 -3.94 2.75 1.64
CA ARG A 79 -3.81 1.66 2.64
C ARG A 79 -4.80 0.52 2.41
N HIS A 80 -5.98 0.82 1.89
CA HIS A 80 -6.95 -0.22 1.55
C HIS A 80 -6.49 -1.04 0.35
N LEU A 81 -5.81 -0.44 -0.63
CA LEU A 81 -5.26 -1.18 -1.77
C LEU A 81 -4.20 -2.19 -1.36
N ASP A 82 -3.26 -1.80 -0.47
CA ASP A 82 -2.23 -2.71 0.03
C ASP A 82 -2.82 -3.98 0.68
N SER A 83 -3.96 -3.85 1.36
CA SER A 83 -4.63 -5.00 1.99
C SER A 83 -5.22 -6.00 0.97
N VAL A 84 -5.60 -5.51 -0.22
CA VAL A 84 -6.24 -6.32 -1.26
C VAL A 84 -5.21 -7.14 -2.04
N ASP A 85 -4.03 -6.56 -2.32
CA ASP A 85 -2.97 -7.26 -3.08
C ASP A 85 -2.33 -8.40 -2.27
N VAL A 86 -2.12 -8.21 -0.96
CA VAL A 86 -1.48 -9.23 -0.11
C VAL A 86 -2.40 -10.44 0.09
N GLY A 87 -3.71 -10.24 0.21
CA GLY A 87 -4.68 -11.33 0.37
C GLY A 87 -4.78 -12.22 -0.87
N ASN A 88 -4.78 -11.61 -2.06
CA ASN A 88 -4.80 -12.37 -3.31
C ASN A 88 -3.49 -13.14 -3.53
N LEU A 89 -2.35 -12.57 -3.20
CA LEU A 89 -1.06 -13.23 -3.38
C LEU A 89 -0.91 -14.48 -2.50
N HIS A 90 -1.32 -14.41 -1.23
CA HIS A 90 -1.31 -15.57 -0.34
C HIS A 90 -2.24 -16.69 -0.82
N ARG A 91 -3.43 -16.33 -1.33
CA ARG A 91 -4.38 -17.29 -1.88
C ARG A 91 -3.85 -17.98 -3.13
N ILE A 92 -3.19 -17.24 -4.02
CA ILE A 92 -2.56 -17.78 -5.23
C ILE A 92 -1.42 -18.74 -4.85
N ALA A 93 -0.55 -18.35 -3.91
CA ALA A 93 0.54 -19.20 -3.44
C ALA A 93 0.03 -20.50 -2.77
N GLN A 94 -1.06 -20.42 -2.01
CA GLN A 94 -1.68 -21.60 -1.40
C GLN A 94 -2.30 -22.52 -2.46
N LEU A 95 -2.95 -21.97 -3.49
CA LEU A 95 -3.49 -22.75 -4.61
C LEU A 95 -2.39 -23.46 -5.39
N ASP A 96 -1.28 -22.77 -5.67
CA ASP A 96 -0.14 -23.33 -6.40
C ASP A 96 0.48 -24.53 -5.66
N LYS A 97 0.64 -24.40 -4.33
CA LYS A 97 1.10 -25.52 -3.49
C LYS A 97 0.16 -26.71 -3.54
N GLN A 98 -1.15 -26.49 -3.39
CA GLN A 98 -2.14 -27.57 -3.46
C GLN A 98 -2.14 -28.26 -4.82
N LEU A 99 -2.02 -27.49 -5.91
CA LEU A 99 -1.91 -28.03 -7.27
C LEU A 99 -0.70 -28.97 -7.40
N GLY A 100 0.46 -28.55 -6.85
CA GLY A 100 1.67 -29.38 -6.82
C GLY A 100 1.48 -30.69 -6.05
N ASP A 101 0.84 -30.64 -4.88
CA ASP A 101 0.54 -31.83 -4.07
C ASP A 101 -0.39 -32.81 -4.82
N TYR A 102 -1.43 -32.29 -5.51
CA TYR A 102 -2.34 -33.12 -6.31
C TYR A 102 -1.66 -33.72 -7.53
N GLN A 103 -0.79 -32.96 -8.22
CA GLN A 103 -0.03 -33.48 -9.35
C GLN A 103 0.87 -34.64 -8.91
N LEU A 104 1.64 -34.46 -7.82
CA LEU A 104 2.53 -35.49 -7.30
C LEU A 104 1.75 -36.76 -6.90
N ALA A 105 0.63 -36.61 -6.20
CA ALA A 105 -0.23 -37.73 -5.84
C ALA A 105 -0.76 -38.47 -7.07
N THR A 106 -1.14 -37.74 -8.13
CA THR A 106 -1.64 -38.34 -9.37
C THR A 106 -0.54 -39.12 -10.10
N TRP A 107 0.67 -38.57 -10.18
CA TRP A 107 1.82 -39.26 -10.78
C TRP A 107 2.19 -40.53 -10.02
N MET A 108 2.19 -40.48 -8.68
CA MET A 108 2.42 -41.65 -7.84
C MET A 108 1.35 -42.72 -8.06
N LEU A 109 0.07 -42.34 -8.08
CA LEU A 109 -1.03 -43.27 -8.26
C LEU A 109 -0.98 -43.93 -9.64
N LEU A 110 -0.69 -43.16 -10.70
CA LEU A 110 -0.50 -43.69 -12.05
C LEU A 110 0.67 -44.69 -12.11
N PHE A 111 1.79 -44.37 -11.48
CA PHE A 111 2.94 -45.27 -11.42
C PHE A 111 2.61 -46.58 -10.69
N CYS A 112 1.94 -46.48 -9.53
CA CYS A 112 1.50 -47.65 -8.77
C CYS A 112 0.50 -48.50 -9.59
N ALA A 113 -0.47 -47.87 -10.24
CA ALA A 113 -1.46 -48.58 -11.06
C ALA A 113 -0.81 -49.34 -12.23
N LEU A 114 0.14 -48.71 -12.93
CA LEU A 114 0.89 -49.37 -14.00
C LEU A 114 1.74 -50.54 -13.49
N PHE A 115 2.38 -50.38 -12.32
CA PHE A 115 3.18 -51.44 -11.70
C PHE A 115 2.32 -52.66 -11.33
N PHE A 116 1.19 -52.45 -10.66
CA PHE A 116 0.26 -53.55 -10.32
C PHE A 116 -0.36 -54.20 -11.55
N PHE A 117 -0.67 -53.41 -12.58
CA PHE A 117 -1.16 -53.94 -13.86
C PHE A 117 -0.14 -54.88 -14.51
N ALA A 118 1.14 -54.52 -14.53
CA ALA A 118 2.20 -55.38 -15.05
C ALA A 118 2.33 -56.69 -14.27
N ILE A 119 2.22 -56.64 -12.93
CA ILE A 119 2.22 -57.85 -12.09
C ILE A 119 1.02 -58.74 -12.41
N LEU A 120 -0.18 -58.16 -12.53
CA LEU A 120 -1.40 -58.92 -12.86
C LEU A 120 -1.28 -59.61 -14.21
N VAL A 121 -0.76 -58.92 -15.23
CA VAL A 121 -0.49 -59.53 -16.54
C VAL A 121 0.54 -60.64 -16.42
N GLY A 122 1.63 -60.44 -15.66
CA GLY A 122 2.65 -61.46 -15.41
C GLY A 122 2.09 -62.71 -14.71
N LEU A 123 1.23 -62.54 -13.71
CA LEU A 123 0.55 -63.63 -13.02
C LEU A 123 -0.45 -64.34 -13.92
N ALA A 124 -1.24 -63.62 -14.71
CA ALA A 124 -2.17 -64.22 -15.66
C ALA A 124 -1.43 -65.10 -16.68
N CYS A 125 -0.35 -64.58 -17.28
CA CYS A 125 0.52 -65.35 -18.18
C CYS A 125 1.15 -66.58 -17.53
N TYR A 126 1.53 -66.48 -16.24
CA TYR A 126 2.06 -67.61 -15.48
C TYR A 126 1.00 -68.68 -15.24
N CYS A 127 -0.22 -68.28 -14.83
CA CYS A 127 -1.34 -69.20 -14.62
C CYS A 127 -1.72 -69.92 -15.92
N THR A 128 -1.86 -69.22 -17.05
CA THR A 128 -2.20 -69.85 -18.34
C THR A 128 -1.11 -70.81 -18.82
N ARG A 129 0.16 -70.51 -18.54
CA ARG A 129 1.27 -71.40 -18.91
C ARG A 129 1.33 -72.63 -18.00
N LYS A 130 1.09 -72.46 -16.70
CA LYS A 130 1.06 -73.57 -15.75
C LYS A 130 -0.09 -74.53 -16.05
N GLU A 131 -1.28 -74.02 -16.37
CA GLU A 131 -2.41 -74.87 -16.77
C GLU A 131 -2.09 -75.69 -18.03
N ALA A 132 -1.38 -75.12 -19.00
CA ALA A 132 -0.92 -75.87 -20.18
C ALA A 132 0.11 -76.97 -19.83
N ASP A 133 1.07 -76.68 -18.94
CA ASP A 133 2.08 -77.67 -18.51
C ASP A 133 1.46 -78.81 -17.66
N ASP A 134 0.38 -78.56 -16.92
CA ASP A 134 -0.33 -79.55 -16.10
C ASP A 134 -1.32 -80.43 -16.92
N GLU A 135 -1.79 -79.99 -18.09
CA GLU A 135 -2.66 -80.79 -19.00
C GLU A 135 -1.88 -81.80 -19.87
N ASP A 136 -0.57 -81.59 -20.08
CA ASP A 136 0.31 -82.41 -20.93
C ASP A 136 0.97 -83.62 -20.18
N LEU A 137 0.56 -83.91 -18.94
CA LEU A 137 1.17 -84.91 -18.04
C LEU A 137 0.18 -86.03 -17.61
#